data_AF-A0A2R2X019-F1
#
_entry.id   AF-A0A2R2X019-F1
#
_cell.length_a   1.000
_cell.length_b   1.000
_cell.length_c   1.000
_cell.angle_alpha   90.00
_cell.angle_beta   90.00
_cell.angle_gamma   90.00
#
_symmetry.space_group_name_H-M   'P 1'
#
loop_
_entity.id
_entity.type
_entity.pdbx_description
1 polymer ?
#
loop_
_entity_poly.entity_id
_entity_poly.type
_entity_poly.pdbx_seq_one_letter_code
_entity_poly.pdbx_strand_id
1 'polypeptide(L)'
;FLLSHLSFIDICYSSNITPNMLYNFLSDQKTISYAGCFSQCLLFISLVITEFYILASMALDRYVAICSPLQYNIRMSMDVCVSLVMFPYTFGFLNGLSQTLLTFHLSFCGSLEINHFYCADPPLIMLACSDTYVKKMAMFIVAGFTLSSSLFIILLSYLFILVAILRMRSAEGRHKAFS
;
A
#
# COMPACT_ATOMS: atom_id res chain seq x y z
N PHE A 1 3.48 15.76 -7.87
CA PHE A 1 3.83 14.44 -8.44
C PHE A 1 3.33 13.32 -7.53
N LEU A 2 3.92 13.12 -6.35
CA LEU A 2 3.53 12.03 -5.41
C LEU A 2 2.05 12.04 -4.99
N LEU A 3 1.50 13.21 -4.65
CA LEU A 3 0.08 13.33 -4.27
C LEU A 3 -0.87 12.88 -5.40
N SER A 4 -0.51 13.13 -6.66
CA SER A 4 -1.32 12.70 -7.82
C SER A 4 -1.31 11.17 -7.95
N HIS A 5 -0.19 10.51 -7.66
CA HIS A 5 -0.12 9.05 -7.64
C HIS A 5 -0.90 8.47 -6.46
N LEU A 6 -0.86 9.09 -5.29
CA LEU A 6 -1.66 8.69 -4.13
C LEU A 6 -3.16 8.80 -4.46
N SER A 7 -3.62 9.94 -4.98
CA SER A 7 -5.02 10.10 -5.37
C SER A 7 -5.45 9.12 -6.47
N PHE A 8 -4.56 8.80 -7.42
CA PHE A 8 -4.83 7.77 -8.41
C PHE A 8 -5.01 6.38 -7.76
N ILE A 9 -4.16 6.03 -6.79
CA ILE A 9 -4.29 4.79 -6.02
C ILE A 9 -5.60 4.77 -5.22
N ASP A 10 -5.98 5.86 -4.56
CA ASP A 10 -7.24 5.97 -3.81
C ASP A 10 -8.47 5.81 -4.72
N ILE A 11 -8.43 6.41 -5.90
CA ILE A 11 -9.47 6.26 -6.92
C ILE A 11 -9.50 4.80 -7.39
N CYS A 12 -8.36 4.19 -7.70
CA CYS A 12 -8.30 2.77 -8.08
C CYS A 12 -8.80 1.87 -6.96
N TYR A 13 -8.49 2.16 -5.71
CA TYR A 13 -8.95 1.43 -4.53
C TYR A 13 -10.47 1.52 -4.40
N SER A 14 -11.01 2.74 -4.43
CA SER A 14 -12.46 2.99 -4.37
C SER A 14 -13.20 2.39 -5.57
N SER A 15 -12.66 2.51 -6.79
CA SER A 15 -13.25 1.97 -8.00
C SER A 15 -13.11 0.45 -8.14
N ASN A 16 -12.17 -0.21 -7.46
CA ASN A 16 -12.11 -1.68 -7.45
C ASN A 16 -12.95 -2.29 -6.33
N ILE A 17 -13.05 -1.62 -5.18
CA ILE A 17 -13.73 -2.15 -4.00
C ILE A 17 -15.22 -1.79 -4.02
N THR A 18 -15.57 -0.54 -4.32
CA THR A 18 -16.96 -0.05 -4.24
C THR A 18 -17.89 -0.69 -5.26
N PRO A 19 -17.60 -0.76 -6.58
CA PRO A 19 -18.54 -1.35 -7.52
C PRO A 19 -18.62 -2.87 -7.40
N ASN A 20 -17.55 -3.57 -7.01
CA ASN A 20 -17.63 -5.01 -6.72
C ASN A 20 -18.45 -5.29 -5.46
N MET A 21 -18.27 -4.49 -4.39
CA MET A 21 -19.11 -4.62 -3.19
C MET A 21 -20.58 -4.33 -3.50
N LEU A 22 -20.88 -3.31 -4.31
CA LEU A 22 -22.25 -2.92 -4.66
C LEU A 22 -22.92 -3.89 -5.65
N TYR A 23 -22.19 -4.35 -6.68
CA TYR A 23 -22.67 -5.35 -7.64
C TYR A 23 -22.97 -6.69 -6.97
N ASN A 24 -22.12 -7.11 -6.02
CA ASN A 24 -22.32 -8.36 -5.28
C ASN A 24 -23.48 -8.28 -4.28
N PHE A 25 -23.78 -7.10 -3.72
CA PHE A 25 -24.95 -6.91 -2.83
C PHE A 25 -26.30 -6.91 -3.57
N LEU A 26 -26.31 -6.58 -4.86
CA LEU A 26 -27.54 -6.34 -5.65
C LEU A 26 -27.94 -7.49 -6.60
N SER A 27 -27.10 -8.52 -6.78
CA SER A 27 -27.36 -9.61 -7.74
C SER A 27 -27.70 -10.95 -7.08
N ASP A 28 -28.77 -11.60 -7.56
CA ASP A 28 -29.23 -12.93 -7.10
C ASP A 28 -28.45 -14.11 -7.71
N GLN A 29 -27.62 -13.89 -8.74
CA GLN A 29 -26.70 -14.90 -9.31
C GLN A 29 -25.24 -14.55 -8.97
N LYS A 30 -24.64 -15.39 -8.12
CA LYS A 30 -23.46 -15.06 -7.28
C LYS A 30 -22.23 -15.90 -7.63
N THR A 31 -21.74 -15.85 -8.86
CA THR A 31 -20.52 -16.58 -9.24
C THR A 31 -19.49 -15.63 -9.83
N ILE A 32 -18.52 -15.21 -9.02
CA ILE A 32 -17.27 -14.59 -9.49
C ILE A 32 -16.37 -15.70 -10.03
N SER A 33 -15.79 -15.48 -11.21
CA SER A 33 -14.82 -16.42 -11.77
C SER A 33 -13.55 -16.46 -10.91
N TYR A 34 -12.90 -17.62 -10.85
CA TYR A 34 -11.62 -17.80 -10.17
C TYR A 34 -10.56 -16.78 -10.61
N ALA A 35 -10.55 -16.42 -11.89
CA ALA A 35 -9.66 -15.39 -12.45
C ALA A 35 -10.02 -13.97 -11.98
N GLY A 36 -11.32 -13.66 -11.79
CA GLY A 36 -11.78 -12.37 -11.25
C GLY A 36 -11.42 -12.20 -9.77
N CYS A 37 -11.53 -13.27 -9.00
CA CYS A 37 -11.05 -13.32 -7.61
C CYS A 37 -9.53 -13.09 -7.51
N PHE A 38 -8.75 -13.75 -8.40
CA PHE A 38 -7.30 -13.63 -8.44
C PHE A 38 -6.86 -12.19 -8.71
N SER A 39 -7.44 -11.56 -9.73
CA SER A 39 -7.10 -10.19 -10.11
C SER A 39 -7.49 -9.18 -9.03
N GLN A 40 -8.63 -9.36 -8.36
CA GLN A 40 -9.04 -8.52 -7.24
C GLN A 40 -8.07 -8.57 -6.07
N CYS A 41 -7.69 -9.77 -5.62
CA CYS A 41 -6.74 -9.94 -4.50
C CYS A 41 -5.36 -9.35 -4.86
N LEU A 42 -4.88 -9.63 -6.07
CA LEU A 42 -3.61 -9.10 -6.58
C LEU A 42 -3.60 -7.58 -6.57
N LEU A 43 -4.63 -6.94 -7.14
CA LEU A 43 -4.71 -5.49 -7.23
C LEU A 43 -4.83 -4.87 -5.85
N PHE A 44 -5.67 -5.43 -4.97
CA PHE A 44 -5.87 -4.92 -3.62
C PHE A 44 -4.56 -4.89 -2.82
N ILE A 45 -3.86 -6.02 -2.72
CA ILE A 45 -2.61 -6.13 -1.95
C ILE A 45 -1.54 -5.21 -2.55
N SER A 46 -1.44 -5.17 -3.89
CA SER A 46 -0.46 -4.32 -4.57
C SER A 46 -0.71 -2.84 -4.30
N LEU A 47 -1.97 -2.39 -4.37
CA LEU A 47 -2.34 -0.99 -4.13
C LEU A 47 -2.07 -0.58 -2.68
N VAL A 48 -2.46 -1.39 -1.70
CA VAL A 48 -2.24 -1.10 -0.26
C VAL A 48 -0.75 -0.97 0.06
N ILE A 49 0.08 -1.89 -0.43
CA ILE A 49 1.53 -1.81 -0.20
C ILE A 49 2.12 -0.56 -0.87
N THR A 50 1.68 -0.26 -2.09
CA THR A 50 2.14 0.93 -2.84
C THR A 50 1.76 2.21 -2.10
N GLU A 51 0.54 2.30 -1.54
CA GLU A 51 0.05 3.44 -0.77
C GLU A 51 0.96 3.74 0.43
N PHE A 52 1.27 2.74 1.25
CA PHE A 52 2.16 2.90 2.42
C PHE A 52 3.55 3.44 2.06
N TYR A 53 4.14 2.94 0.98
CA TYR A 53 5.46 3.41 0.55
C TYR A 53 5.41 4.78 -0.14
N ILE A 54 4.32 5.15 -0.81
CA ILE A 54 4.13 6.51 -1.33
C ILE A 54 3.94 7.50 -0.18
N LEU A 55 3.21 7.15 0.87
CA LEU A 55 3.10 7.98 2.08
C LEU A 55 4.49 8.19 2.74
N ALA A 56 5.31 7.15 2.80
CA ALA A 56 6.67 7.26 3.28
C ALA A 56 7.56 8.14 2.37
N SER A 57 7.43 8.02 1.04
CA SER A 57 8.18 8.88 0.11
C SER A 57 7.75 10.35 0.20
N MET A 58 6.47 10.63 0.43
CA MET A 58 5.96 11.98 0.68
C MET A 58 6.53 12.58 1.98
N ALA A 59 6.67 11.78 3.04
CA ALA A 59 7.31 12.25 4.27
C ALA A 59 8.80 12.59 4.07
N LEU A 60 9.51 11.77 3.29
CA LEU A 60 10.90 12.03 2.91
C LEU A 60 11.03 13.30 2.05
N ASP A 61 10.14 13.50 1.09
CA ASP A 61 10.09 14.69 0.25
C ASP A 61 9.93 15.97 1.08
N ARG A 62 8.97 15.98 2.01
CA ARG A 62 8.79 17.09 2.96
C ARG A 62 10.00 17.31 3.85
N TYR A 63 10.66 16.24 4.30
CA TYR A 63 11.88 16.34 5.10
C TYR A 63 13.01 17.04 4.33
N VAL A 64 13.28 16.63 3.09
CA VAL A 64 14.34 17.23 2.27
C VAL A 64 14.01 18.69 1.94
N ALA A 65 12.75 19.00 1.63
CA ALA A 65 12.29 20.36 1.34
C ALA A 65 12.53 21.32 2.52
N ILE A 66 12.21 20.89 3.75
CA ILE A 66 12.32 21.73 4.95
C ILE A 66 13.77 21.83 5.44
N CYS A 67 14.51 20.72 5.46
CA CYS A 67 15.85 20.69 6.06
C CYS A 67 16.94 21.23 5.14
N SER A 68 16.73 21.28 3.82
CA SER A 68 17.75 21.73 2.87
C SER A 68 17.14 22.38 1.61
N PRO A 69 16.46 23.52 1.75
CA PRO A 69 15.74 24.16 0.64
C PRO A 69 16.65 24.55 -0.54
N LEU A 70 17.89 24.96 -0.27
CA LEU A 70 18.89 25.33 -1.30
C LEU A 70 19.42 24.13 -2.11
N GLN A 71 19.37 22.93 -1.53
CA GLN A 71 19.83 21.70 -2.18
C GLN A 71 18.68 20.83 -2.68
N TYR A 72 17.43 21.21 -2.40
CA TYR A 72 16.24 20.44 -2.76
C TYR A 72 16.20 20.14 -4.26
N ASN A 73 16.46 21.13 -5.12
CA ASN A 73 16.40 20.95 -6.56
C ASN A 73 17.52 20.03 -7.12
N ILE A 74 18.64 19.93 -6.40
CA ILE A 74 19.77 19.05 -6.76
C ILE A 74 19.51 17.62 -6.25
N ARG A 75 18.87 17.49 -5.08
CA ARG A 75 18.65 16.21 -4.40
C ARG A 75 17.36 15.51 -4.84
N MET A 76 16.31 16.28 -5.13
CA MET A 76 15.06 15.82 -5.73
C MET A 76 15.05 16.15 -7.22
N SER A 77 15.95 15.51 -7.97
CA SER A 77 15.87 15.52 -9.43
C SER A 77 14.66 14.71 -9.90
N MET A 78 14.24 14.95 -11.15
CA MET A 78 13.14 14.21 -11.76
C MET A 78 13.39 12.69 -11.73
N ASP A 79 14.64 12.26 -11.91
CA ASP A 79 15.02 10.84 -11.84
C ASP A 79 14.82 10.23 -10.44
N VAL A 80 15.13 10.98 -9.39
CA VAL A 80 14.90 10.54 -8.00
C VAL A 80 13.41 10.45 -7.71
N CYS A 81 12.62 11.43 -8.17
CA CYS A 81 11.17 11.43 -8.00
C CYS A 81 10.53 10.24 -8.73
N VAL A 82 10.98 9.92 -9.95
CA VAL A 82 10.53 8.75 -10.71
C VAL A 82 10.93 7.45 -10.00
N SER A 83 12.17 7.35 -9.51
CA SER A 83 12.64 6.18 -8.76
C SER A 83 11.83 5.94 -7.48
N LEU A 84 11.51 7.01 -6.75
CA LEU A 84 10.67 6.98 -5.54
C LEU A 84 9.23 6.52 -5.80
N VAL A 85 8.74 6.57 -7.04
CA VAL A 85 7.44 6.03 -7.43
C VAL A 85 7.57 4.63 -8.00
N MET A 86 8.55 4.40 -8.88
CA MET A 86 8.77 3.09 -9.49
C MET A 86 9.05 2.00 -8.46
N PHE A 87 9.77 2.32 -7.38
CA PHE A 87 10.06 1.35 -6.32
C PHE A 87 8.79 0.88 -5.58
N PRO A 88 7.93 1.75 -5.01
CA PRO A 88 6.65 1.35 -4.43
C PRO A 88 5.77 0.49 -5.35
N TYR A 89 5.64 0.88 -6.63
CA TYR A 89 4.78 0.17 -7.58
C TYR A 89 5.34 -1.22 -7.91
N THR A 90 6.64 -1.33 -8.17
CA THR A 90 7.28 -2.63 -8.47
C THR A 90 7.29 -3.54 -7.25
N PHE A 91 7.63 -3.01 -6.07
CA PHE A 91 7.63 -3.77 -4.83
C PHE A 91 6.22 -4.21 -4.43
N GLY A 92 5.22 -3.33 -4.53
CA GLY A 92 3.82 -3.63 -4.27
C GLY A 92 3.29 -4.72 -5.19
N PHE A 93 3.58 -4.62 -6.49
CA PHE A 93 3.17 -5.63 -7.47
C PHE A 93 3.81 -7.01 -7.22
N LEU A 94 5.11 -7.07 -6.95
CA LEU A 94 5.80 -8.33 -6.65
C LEU A 94 5.27 -8.98 -5.37
N ASN A 95 5.03 -8.19 -4.32
CA ASN A 95 4.46 -8.71 -3.08
C ASN A 95 3.02 -9.16 -3.28
N GLY A 96 2.19 -8.38 -3.97
CA GLY A 96 0.84 -8.77 -4.34
C GLY A 96 0.82 -10.08 -5.12
N LEU A 97 1.69 -10.21 -6.13
CA LEU A 97 1.78 -11.44 -6.93
C LEU A 97 2.20 -12.64 -6.08
N SER A 98 3.22 -12.48 -5.24
CA SER A 98 3.67 -13.56 -4.36
C SER A 98 2.57 -13.99 -3.38
N GLN A 99 1.85 -13.04 -2.78
CA GLN A 99 0.79 -13.31 -1.84
C GLN A 99 -0.41 -13.97 -2.50
N THR A 100 -0.81 -13.52 -3.68
CA THR A 100 -1.92 -14.13 -4.43
C THR A 100 -1.53 -15.52 -4.92
N LEU A 101 -0.32 -15.71 -5.45
CA LEU A 101 0.14 -17.05 -5.84
C LEU A 101 0.19 -18.02 -4.65
N LEU A 102 0.63 -17.55 -3.49
CA LEU A 102 0.59 -18.34 -2.25
C LEU A 102 -0.84 -18.73 -1.88
N THR A 103 -1.81 -17.81 -1.96
CA THR A 103 -3.24 -18.10 -1.70
C THR A 103 -3.79 -19.16 -2.66
N PHE A 104 -3.42 -19.08 -3.94
CA PHE A 104 -3.92 -19.97 -4.99
C PHE A 104 -3.24 -21.34 -5.00
N HIS A 105 -2.08 -21.47 -4.34
CA HIS A 105 -1.39 -22.75 -4.13
C HIS A 105 -1.92 -23.53 -2.91
N LEU A 106 -2.78 -22.95 -2.07
CA LEU A 106 -3.45 -23.72 -1.02
C LEU A 106 -4.48 -24.69 -1.63
N SER A 107 -4.49 -25.93 -1.17
CA SER A 107 -5.53 -26.90 -1.52
C SER A 107 -6.82 -26.62 -0.73
N PHE A 108 -7.89 -26.35 -1.46
CA PHE A 108 -9.24 -26.18 -0.91
C PHE A 108 -9.93 -27.56 -0.82
N CYS A 109 -10.52 -27.93 0.32
CA CYS A 109 -11.39 -29.12 0.40
C CYS A 109 -12.81 -28.70 0.03
N GLY A 110 -13.29 -29.14 -1.12
CA GLY A 110 -14.69 -28.99 -1.49
C GLY A 110 -14.86 -28.83 -2.98
N SER A 111 -16.01 -29.27 -3.51
CA SER A 111 -16.42 -29.00 -4.89
C SER A 111 -16.22 -27.52 -5.20
N LEU A 112 -15.67 -27.27 -6.38
CA LEU A 112 -15.28 -25.96 -6.93
C LEU A 112 -16.48 -25.02 -7.19
N GLU A 113 -17.42 -24.92 -6.26
CA GLU A 113 -18.50 -23.95 -6.22
C GLU A 113 -18.25 -23.01 -5.05
N ILE A 114 -17.51 -21.94 -5.32
CA ILE A 114 -17.24 -20.85 -4.37
C ILE A 114 -18.56 -20.08 -4.16
N ASN A 115 -19.42 -20.58 -3.28
CA ASN A 115 -20.69 -19.96 -2.89
C ASN A 115 -20.51 -18.83 -1.84
N HIS A 116 -19.32 -18.26 -1.72
CA HIS A 116 -19.04 -17.17 -0.77
C HIS A 116 -18.57 -15.89 -1.46
N PHE A 117 -19.56 -15.01 -1.63
CA PHE A 117 -19.67 -13.54 -1.60
C PHE A 117 -18.44 -12.59 -1.55
N TYR A 118 -17.22 -13.04 -1.28
CA TYR A 118 -16.06 -12.16 -1.09
C TYR A 118 -14.73 -12.89 -1.35
N CYS A 119 -13.95 -12.41 -2.31
CA CYS A 119 -12.55 -12.79 -2.46
C CYS A 119 -11.64 -11.78 -1.76
N ALA A 120 -11.57 -11.91 -0.44
CA ALA A 120 -10.46 -11.37 0.32
C ALA A 120 -9.70 -12.52 1.00
N ASP A 121 -8.41 -12.32 1.24
CA ASP A 121 -7.56 -13.31 1.90
C ASP A 121 -8.18 -13.88 3.22
N PRO A 122 -8.83 -13.10 4.11
CA PRO A 122 -9.38 -13.63 5.36
C PRO A 122 -10.48 -14.72 5.21
N PRO A 123 -11.53 -14.56 4.37
CA PRO A 123 -12.52 -15.63 4.16
C PRO A 123 -11.97 -16.83 3.37
N LEU A 124 -11.06 -16.62 2.41
CA LEU A 124 -10.41 -17.72 1.66
C LEU A 124 -9.58 -18.64 2.57
N ILE A 125 -8.89 -18.07 3.55
CA ILE A 125 -8.12 -18.79 4.57
C ILE A 125 -9.02 -19.66 5.47
N MET A 126 -10.30 -19.32 5.62
CA MET A 126 -11.25 -20.06 6.47
C MET A 126 -11.85 -21.29 5.76
N LEU A 127 -11.80 -21.33 4.41
CA LEU A 127 -12.27 -22.44 3.57
C LEU A 127 -11.16 -23.43 3.18
N ALA A 128 -9.89 -23.09 3.43
CA ALA A 128 -8.78 -23.97 3.10
C ALA A 128 -8.69 -25.14 4.10
N CYS A 129 -8.58 -26.34 3.54
CA CYS A 129 -8.45 -27.60 4.29
C CYS A 129 -7.00 -27.90 4.67
N SER A 130 -6.07 -27.26 3.96
CA SER A 130 -4.63 -27.29 4.23
C SER A 130 -4.26 -26.28 5.31
N ASP A 131 -3.15 -26.55 6.00
CA ASP A 131 -2.61 -25.71 7.06
C ASP A 131 -2.37 -24.27 6.57
N THR A 132 -3.24 -23.35 6.98
CA THR A 132 -3.19 -21.94 6.57
C THR A 132 -2.16 -21.13 7.33
N TYR A 133 -1.42 -21.78 8.24
CA TYR A 133 -0.38 -21.18 9.05
C TYR A 133 0.66 -20.43 8.20
N VAL A 134 1.13 -21.02 7.10
CA VAL A 134 2.15 -20.40 6.24
C VAL A 134 1.66 -19.11 5.59
N LYS A 135 0.43 -19.09 5.04
CA LYS A 135 -0.16 -17.88 4.43
C LYS A 135 -0.51 -16.83 5.49
N LYS A 136 -1.08 -17.21 6.64
CA LYS A 136 -1.33 -16.29 7.76
C LYS A 136 -0.06 -15.64 8.26
N MET A 137 1.00 -16.42 8.46
CA MET A 137 2.29 -15.91 8.90
C MET A 137 2.93 -15.02 7.84
N ALA A 138 2.91 -15.42 6.55
CA ALA A 138 3.39 -14.57 5.47
C ALA A 138 2.64 -13.24 5.38
N MET A 139 1.31 -13.26 5.47
CA MET A 139 0.48 -12.05 5.49
C MET A 139 0.82 -11.17 6.69
N PHE A 140 0.95 -11.74 7.89
CA PHE A 140 1.29 -11.02 9.11
C PHE A 140 2.70 -10.41 9.04
N ILE A 141 3.68 -11.15 8.52
CA ILE A 141 5.05 -10.67 8.32
C ILE A 141 5.07 -9.54 7.29
N VAL A 142 4.43 -9.69 6.13
CA VAL A 142 4.44 -8.66 5.08
C VAL A 142 3.68 -7.41 5.54
N ALA A 143 2.52 -7.57 6.17
CA ALA A 143 1.74 -6.46 6.71
C ALA A 143 2.50 -5.75 7.83
N GLY A 144 3.03 -6.50 8.80
CA GLY A 144 3.82 -5.98 9.91
C GLY A 144 5.09 -5.27 9.42
N PHE A 145 5.81 -5.86 8.46
CA PHE A 145 7.00 -5.26 7.88
C PHE A 145 6.69 -3.98 7.11
N THR A 146 5.68 -3.99 6.23
CA THR A 146 5.28 -2.82 5.44
C THR A 146 4.79 -1.68 6.34
N LEU A 147 3.98 -2.00 7.34
CA LEU A 147 3.48 -1.01 8.30
C LEU A 147 4.62 -0.45 9.16
N SER A 148 5.46 -1.32 9.72
CA SER A 148 6.56 -0.88 10.59
C SER A 148 7.61 -0.08 9.83
N SER A 149 7.98 -0.51 8.61
CA SER A 149 8.98 0.18 7.80
C SER A 149 8.48 1.56 7.35
N SER A 150 7.24 1.64 6.85
CA SER A 150 6.64 2.92 6.44
C SER A 150 6.48 3.87 7.62
N LEU A 151 5.92 3.41 8.75
CA LEU A 151 5.79 4.22 9.97
C LEU A 151 7.14 4.68 10.49
N PHE A 152 8.16 3.82 10.50
CA PHE A 152 9.49 4.19 10.95
C PHE A 152 10.10 5.29 10.08
N ILE A 153 10.00 5.18 8.75
CA ILE A 153 10.48 6.21 7.81
C ILE A 153 9.74 7.53 8.04
N ILE A 154 8.42 7.48 8.19
CA ILE A 154 7.59 8.66 8.45
C ILE A 154 8.02 9.31 9.78
N LEU A 155 8.06 8.55 10.87
CA LEU A 155 8.42 9.07 12.20
C LEU A 155 9.82 9.67 12.22
N LEU A 156 10.82 9.02 11.60
CA LEU A 156 12.16 9.57 11.49
C LEU A 156 12.18 10.88 10.70
N SER A 157 11.49 10.92 9.56
CA SER A 157 11.40 12.12 8.72
C SER A 157 10.81 13.29 9.52
N TYR A 158 9.70 13.06 10.21
CA TYR A 158 9.05 14.08 11.03
C TYR A 158 9.84 14.45 12.29
N LEU A 159 10.51 13.50 12.93
CA LEU A 159 11.38 13.77 14.07
C LEU A 159 12.53 14.70 13.67
N PHE A 160 13.18 14.42 12.54
CA PHE A 160 14.24 15.29 12.04
C PHE A 160 13.72 16.67 11.61
N ILE A 161 12.53 16.75 11.01
CA ILE A 161 11.88 18.04 10.73
C ILE A 161 11.68 18.83 12.03
N LEU A 162 11.13 18.21 13.07
CA LEU A 162 10.92 18.85 14.37
C LEU A 162 12.23 19.30 15.00
N VAL A 163 13.26 18.45 14.97
CA VAL A 163 14.61 18.80 15.45
C VAL A 163 15.17 19.98 14.67
N ALA A 164 15.05 20.00 13.34
CA ALA A 164 15.50 21.11 12.51
C ALA A 164 14.79 22.43 12.86
N ILE A 165 13.46 22.39 13.04
CA ILE A 165 12.65 23.55 13.45
C ILE A 165 13.02 24.03 14.86
N LEU A 166 13.28 23.12 15.79
CA LEU A 166 13.73 23.46 17.15
C LEU A 166 15.13 24.06 17.16
N ARG A 167 16.03 23.61 16.27
CA ARG A 167 17.40 24.12 16.12
C ARG A 167 17.46 25.48 15.43
N MET A 168 16.45 25.84 14.64
CA MET A 168 16.33 27.17 14.05
C MET A 168 16.03 28.21 15.15
N ARG A 169 17.01 29.09 15.43
CA ARG A 169 16.94 30.15 16.47
C ARG A 169 16.21 31.42 16.03
N SER A 170 15.80 31.57 14.77
CA SER A 170 15.13 32.79 14.29
C SER A 170 13.61 32.59 14.15
N ALA A 171 12.83 33.52 14.71
CA ALA A 171 11.36 33.56 14.65
C ALA A 171 10.82 33.58 13.20
N GLU A 172 11.62 34.08 12.26
CA GLU A 172 11.28 34.23 10.85
C GLU A 172 11.35 32.91 10.07
N GLY A 173 12.26 32.00 10.44
CA GLY A 173 12.33 30.64 9.87
C GLY A 173 11.20 29.74 10.38
N ARG A 174 10.75 29.93 11.62
CA ARG A 174 9.61 29.21 12.21
C ARG A 174 8.29 29.59 11.56
N HIS A 175 8.06 30.86 11.26
CA HIS A 175 6.81 31.33 10.64
C HIS A 175 6.63 30.86 9.19
N LYS A 176 7.74 30.58 8.48
CA LYS A 176 7.75 30.10 7.09
C LYS A 176 7.63 28.57 6.96
N ALA A 177 7.90 27.82 8.04
CA ALA A 177 7.71 26.37 8.09
C ALA A 177 6.31 25.95 8.58
N PHE A 178 5.57 26.88 9.22
CA PHE A 178 4.20 26.70 9.69
C PHE A 178 3.13 27.27 8.72
N SER A 179 3.53 28.01 7.69
CA SER A 179 2.65 28.49 6.60
C SER A 179 2.78 27.61 5.37
#